data_AF-A0A7R7FS49-F1
#
_entry.id   AF-A0A7R7FS49-F1
#
_cell.length_a   1.000
_cell.length_b   1.000
_cell.length_c   1.000
_cell.angle_alpha   90.00
_cell.angle_beta   90.00
_cell.angle_gamma   90.00
#
_symmetry.space_group_name_H-M   'P 1'
#
loop_
_entity.id
_entity.type
_entity.pdbx_description
1 polymer ?
#
loop_
_entity_poly.entity_id
_entity_poly.type
_entity_poly.pdbx_seq_one_letter_code
_entity_poly.pdbx_strand_id
1 'polypeptide(L)'
;MASFLRIRNGNFYLRMRVPADLRKTFPDTEILKSLRTKDPKTARLSASCLRPRFLEVFTLTRCGFITDDQARNRIAEMLNRKPKDVLSA
;
A
#
# COMPACT_ATOMS: atom_id res chain seq x y z
N MET A 1 15.26 -9.92 8.41
CA MET A 1 14.38 -9.76 7.22
C MET A 1 13.84 -8.35 7.18
N ALA A 2 13.70 -7.74 6.01
CA ALA A 2 13.09 -6.41 5.88
C ALA A 2 11.64 -6.46 6.39
N SER A 3 11.28 -5.61 7.36
CA SER A 3 9.98 -5.64 8.07
C SER A 3 8.76 -5.45 7.16
N PHE A 4 8.97 -4.92 5.95
CA PHE A 4 7.94 -4.61 4.97
C PHE A 4 7.69 -5.72 3.94
N LEU A 5 8.47 -6.80 3.93
CA LEU A 5 8.25 -7.94 3.01
C LEU A 5 7.63 -9.12 3.76
N ARG A 6 6.54 -9.65 3.21
CA ARG A 6 5.87 -10.87 3.69
C ARG A 6 5.89 -11.93 2.60
N ILE A 7 6.07 -13.19 2.99
CA ILE A 7 6.03 -14.34 2.08
C ILE A 7 4.75 -15.13 2.35
N ARG A 8 4.04 -15.51 1.30
CA ARG A 8 2.89 -16.43 1.38
C ARG A 8 2.88 -17.33 0.15
N ASN A 9 2.85 -18.65 0.36
CA ASN A 9 2.89 -19.66 -0.70
C ASN A 9 4.02 -19.43 -1.72
N GLY A 10 5.20 -19.05 -1.22
CA GLY A 10 6.39 -18.75 -2.03
C GLY A 10 6.36 -17.41 -2.77
N ASN A 11 5.25 -16.66 -2.74
CA ASN A 11 5.16 -15.33 -3.35
C ASN A 11 5.47 -14.23 -2.35
N PHE A 12 6.14 -13.17 -2.81
CA PHE A 12 6.43 -11.98 -2.03
C PHE A 12 5.31 -10.95 -2.09
N TYR A 13 5.05 -10.33 -0.95
CA TYR A 13 4.08 -9.27 -0.74
C TYR A 13 4.75 -8.09 -0.04
N LEU A 14 4.45 -6.88 -0.47
CA LEU A 14 4.71 -5.67 0.28
C LEU A 14 3.60 -5.51 1.33
N ARG A 15 4.00 -5.37 2.60
CA ARG A 15 3.13 -5.04 3.73
C ARG A 15 3.44 -3.63 4.19
N MET A 16 2.44 -2.77 4.15
CA MET A 16 2.52 -1.40 4.64
C MET A 16 1.47 -1.20 5.73
N ARG A 17 1.89 -0.71 6.90
CA ARG A 17 0.94 -0.34 7.96
C ARG A 17 0.33 1.01 7.64
N VAL A 18 -0.99 1.11 7.75
CA VAL A 18 -1.68 2.40 7.63
C VAL A 18 -1.46 3.18 8.92
N PRO A 19 -1.02 4.44 8.84
CA PRO A 19 -0.87 5.28 10.02
C PRO A 19 -2.20 5.49 10.77
N ALA A 20 -2.14 5.54 12.10
CA ALA A 20 -3.35 5.52 12.94
C ALA A 20 -4.29 6.72 12.68
N ASP A 21 -3.72 7.87 12.38
CA ASP A 21 -4.40 9.11 12.02
C ASP A 21 -5.17 9.00 10.69
N LEU A 22 -4.69 8.18 9.75
CA LEU A 22 -5.31 7.99 8.43
C LEU A 22 -6.33 6.84 8.40
N ARG A 23 -6.62 6.20 9.54
CA ARG A 23 -7.61 5.10 9.61
C ARG A 23 -9.04 5.53 9.31
N LYS A 24 -9.35 6.83 9.43
CA LYS A 24 -10.65 7.36 9.01
C LYS A 24 -10.79 7.34 7.48
N THR A 25 -9.68 7.57 6.80
CA THR A 25 -9.60 7.62 5.33
C THR A 25 -9.44 6.24 4.72
N PHE A 26 -8.67 5.36 5.36
CA PHE A 26 -8.43 3.98 4.91
C PHE A 26 -8.96 2.97 5.94
N PRO A 27 -9.95 2.13 5.58
CA PRO A 27 -10.55 1.18 6.53
C PRO A 27 -9.58 0.08 6.96
N ASP A 28 -8.69 -0.33 6.06
CA ASP A 28 -7.67 -1.34 6.34
C ASP A 28 -6.59 -0.81 7.28
N THR A 29 -6.24 -1.61 8.30
CA THR A 29 -5.07 -1.30 9.17
C THR A 29 -3.73 -1.55 8.47
N GLU A 30 -3.75 -2.38 7.43
CA GLU A 30 -2.58 -2.78 6.66
C GLU A 30 -2.92 -2.93 5.18
N ILE A 31 -2.02 -2.41 4.34
CA ILE A 31 -2.06 -2.59 2.90
C ILE A 31 -1.13 -3.74 2.53
N LEU A 32 -1.69 -4.76 1.89
CA LEU A 32 -0.95 -5.89 1.33
C LEU A 32 -1.01 -5.85 -0.20
N LYS A 33 0.15 -5.72 -0.83
CA LYS A 33 0.28 -5.75 -2.29
C LYS A 33 1.18 -6.90 -2.72
N SER A 34 0.64 -7.79 -3.55
CA SER A 34 1.44 -8.84 -4.19
C SER A 34 2.47 -8.22 -5.13
N LEU A 35 3.72 -8.65 -4.97
CA LEU A 35 4.84 -8.30 -5.86
C LEU A 35 4.97 -9.30 -7.02
N ARG A 36 4.13 -10.35 -7.04
CA ARG A 36 4.06 -11.37 -8.11
C ARG A 36 5.41 -11.98 -8.49
N THR A 37 6.29 -12.12 -7.51
CA THR A 37 7.61 -12.74 -7.68
C THR A 37 7.89 -13.69 -6.54
N LYS A 38 8.69 -14.71 -6.84
CA LYS A 38 9.29 -15.65 -5.87
C LYS A 38 10.77 -15.37 -5.65
N ASP A 39 11.36 -14.44 -6.40
CA ASP A 39 12.76 -14.05 -6.24
C ASP A 39 12.91 -12.94 -5.19
N PRO A 40 13.71 -13.15 -4.12
CA PRO A 40 13.90 -12.16 -3.07
C PRO A 40 14.52 -10.84 -3.54
N LYS A 41 15.41 -10.86 -4.54
CA LYS A 41 16.09 -9.65 -5.03
C LYS A 41 15.12 -8.76 -5.79
N THR A 42 14.36 -9.35 -6.71
CA THR A 42 13.28 -8.69 -7.45
C THR A 42 12.23 -8.15 -6.49
N ALA A 43 11.82 -8.95 -5.50
CA ALA A 43 10.86 -8.51 -4.48
C ALA A 43 11.34 -7.26 -3.72
N ARG A 44 12.61 -7.23 -3.30
CA ARG A 44 13.20 -6.06 -2.64
C ARG A 44 13.20 -4.84 -3.55
N LEU A 45 13.61 -4.99 -4.81
CA LEU A 45 13.63 -3.89 -5.76
C LEU A 45 12.23 -3.31 -6.01
N SER A 46 11.24 -4.17 -6.29
CA SER A 46 9.85 -3.76 -6.48
C SER A 46 9.28 -3.08 -5.25
N ALA A 47 9.55 -3.63 -4.05
CA ALA A 47 9.11 -3.04 -2.79
C ALA A 47 9.77 -1.66 -2.54
N SER A 48 11.06 -1.52 -2.83
CA SER A 48 11.79 -0.25 -2.68
C SER A 48 11.25 0.85 -3.60
N CYS A 49 10.77 0.51 -4.80
CA CYS A 49 10.14 1.48 -5.69
C CYS A 49 8.71 1.83 -5.26
N LEU A 50 7.94 0.86 -4.76
CA LEU A 50 6.52 1.04 -4.47
C LEU A 50 6.25 1.65 -3.09
N ARG A 51 7.08 1.34 -2.09
CA ARG A 51 6.92 1.82 -0.71
C ARG A 51 6.95 3.35 -0.59
N PRO A 52 7.91 4.09 -1.22
CA PRO A 52 7.92 5.55 -1.16
C PRO A 52 6.65 6.17 -1.70
N ARG A 53 6.06 5.61 -2.77
CA ARG A 53 4.81 6.10 -3.35
C ARG A 53 3.62 5.99 -2.38
N PHE A 54 3.55 4.92 -1.58
CA PHE A 54 2.52 4.82 -0.54
C PHE A 54 2.73 5.86 0.57
N LEU A 55 3.98 6.05 0.99
CA LEU A 55 4.33 7.05 2.00
C LEU A 55 4.05 8.48 1.51
N GLU A 56 4.27 8.75 0.24
CA GLU A 56 3.94 10.02 -0.41
C GLU A 56 2.44 10.29 -0.32
N VAL A 57 1.58 9.33 -0.69
CA VAL A 57 0.12 9.49 -0.59
C VAL A 57 -0.29 9.77 0.86
N PHE A 58 0.24 9.03 1.84
CA PHE A 58 -0.04 9.29 3.25
C PHE A 58 0.39 10.69 3.68
N THR A 59 1.56 11.13 3.24
CA THR A 59 2.10 12.47 3.57
C THR A 59 1.25 13.57 2.97
N LEU A 60 0.89 13.46 1.69
CA LEU A 60 0.02 14.42 1.01
C LEU A 60 -1.37 14.50 1.64
N THR A 61 -1.91 13.37 2.08
CA THR A 61 -3.21 13.32 2.79
C THR A 61 -3.12 14.05 4.12
N ARG A 62 -2.07 13.78 4.91
CA ARG A 62 -1.84 14.45 6.21
C ARG A 62 -1.66 15.96 6.10
N CYS A 63 -0.99 16.41 5.05
CA CYS A 63 -0.77 17.82 4.79
C CYS A 63 -2.00 18.51 4.16
N GLY A 64 -3.07 17.77 3.85
CA GLY A 64 -4.26 18.31 3.21
C GLY A 64 -4.07 18.71 1.74
N PHE A 65 -2.99 18.27 1.09
CA PHE A 65 -2.74 18.54 -0.33
C PHE A 65 -3.63 17.71 -1.26
N ILE A 66 -4.14 16.60 -0.75
CA ILE A 66 -5.13 15.76 -1.44
C ILE A 66 -6.27 15.43 -0.50
N THR A 67 -7.48 15.31 -1.04
CA THR A 67 -8.65 14.88 -0.27
C THR A 67 -8.60 13.38 0.03
N ASP A 68 -9.37 12.95 1.02
CA ASP A 68 -9.53 11.54 1.37
C ASP A 68 -9.96 10.68 0.17
N ASP A 69 -10.84 11.19 -0.69
CA ASP A 69 -11.25 10.52 -1.92
C ASP A 69 -10.10 10.37 -2.92
N GLN A 70 -9.31 11.42 -3.12
CA GLN A 70 -8.14 11.38 -3.99
C GLN A 70 -7.09 10.41 -3.46
N ALA A 71 -6.88 10.39 -2.15
CA ALA A 71 -5.96 9.48 -1.49
C ALA A 71 -6.41 8.01 -1.69
N ARG A 72 -7.70 7.72 -1.48
CA ARG A 72 -8.29 6.40 -1.73
C ARG A 72 -8.12 5.95 -3.18
N ASN A 73 -8.39 6.84 -4.13
CA ASN A 73 -8.25 6.54 -5.56
C ASN A 73 -6.79 6.22 -5.94
N ARG A 74 -5.83 7.04 -5.49
CA ARG A 74 -4.40 6.79 -5.73
C ARG A 74 -3.93 5.46 -5.16
N ILE A 75 -4.35 5.13 -3.94
CA ILE A 75 -4.02 3.82 -3.34
C ILE A 75 -4.69 2.68 -4.11
N ALA A 76 -5.96 2.82 -4.51
CA ALA A 76 -6.66 1.82 -5.30
C ALA A 76 -5.95 1.52 -6.63
N GLU A 77 -5.53 2.58 -7.35
CA GLU A 77 -4.74 2.49 -8.57
C GLU A 77 -3.41 1.74 -8.34
N MET A 78 -2.66 2.11 -7.30
CA MET A 78 -1.41 1.42 -6.93
C MET A 78 -1.63 -0.07 -6.60
N LEU A 79 -2.81 -0.40 -6.08
CA LEU A 79 -3.20 -1.78 -5.78
C LEU A 79 -3.78 -2.52 -6.99
N ASN A 80 -4.02 -1.85 -8.12
CA ASN A 80 -4.83 -2.35 -9.25
C ASN A 80 -6.21 -2.85 -8.78
N ARG A 81 -6.84 -2.13 -7.85
CA ARG A 81 -8.21 -2.39 -7.37
C ARG A 81 -9.16 -1.35 -7.97
N LYS A 82 -10.43 -1.70 -8.17
CA LYS A 82 -11.43 -0.68 -8.51
C LYS A 82 -11.71 0.17 -7.25
N PRO A 83 -11.95 1.49 -7.37
CA PRO A 83 -12.19 2.36 -6.21
C PRO A 83 -13.30 1.88 -5.26
N LYS A 84 -14.31 1.18 -5.79
CA LYS A 84 -15.41 0.58 -5.01
C LYS A 84 -14.96 -0.52 -4.05
N ASP A 85 -13.89 -1.25 -4.36
CA ASP A 85 -13.46 -2.42 -3.57
C ASP A 85 -12.66 -2.04 -2.31
N VAL A 86 -12.34 -0.75 -2.13
CA VAL A 86 -11.67 -0.25 -0.91
C VAL A 86 -12.70 0.13 0.17
N LEU A 87 -13.99 0.24 -0.18
CA LEU A 87 -15.09 0.64 0.71
C LEU A 87 -15.81 -0.53 1.38
N SER A 88 -15.54 -1.77 0.95
CA SER A 88 -16.27 -2.95 1.37
C SER A 88 -15.30 -4.09 1.73
N ALA A 89 -14.67 -3.99 2.90
CA ALA A 89 -14.12 -5.10 3.65
C ALA A 89 -13.97 -4.68 5.12
#